data_AF-A0A168D6H6-F1
#
_entry.id   AF-A0A168D6H6-F1
#
_cell.length_a   1.000
_cell.length_b   1.000
_cell.length_c   1.000
_cell.angle_alpha   90.00
_cell.angle_beta   90.00
_cell.angle_gamma   90.00
#
_symmetry.space_group_name_H-M   'P 1'
#
loop_
_entity.id
_entity.type
_entity.pdbx_description
1 polymer ?
#
loop_
_entity_poly.entity_id
_entity_poly.type
_entity_poly.pdbx_seq_one_letter_code
_entity_poly.pdbx_strand_id
1 'polypeptide(L)'
;MAYTRGNLAVKPKPAERVSPGYREQTKVVTRRTFIPMKEKMLYLLTVLVCVAVASLVIWRYAQIYDLNKQSQEMNSVIRKNKLEISKLELKKQTLKETIVETAIKEGYVLPLEQSIIHVPRVAVSTEVPKAETPELDTKQK
;
A
#
# COMPACT_ATOMS: atom_id res chain seq x y z
N MET A 1 27.24 -116.97 22.67
CA MET A 1 27.49 -116.38 24.00
C MET A 1 27.90 -114.93 23.82
N ALA A 2 27.22 -114.02 24.53
CA ALA A 2 27.63 -112.64 24.73
C ALA A 2 28.72 -112.56 25.82
N TYR A 3 29.19 -111.33 26.09
CA TYR A 3 30.21 -110.88 27.06
C TYR A 3 31.64 -110.84 26.45
N THR A 4 32.39 -109.72 26.42
CA THR A 4 32.42 -108.57 27.35
C THR A 4 33.21 -107.38 26.75
N ARG A 5 32.50 -106.26 26.58
CA ARG A 5 32.89 -104.83 26.70
C ARG A 5 34.33 -104.35 26.41
N GLY A 6 34.43 -103.41 25.48
CA GLY A 6 35.45 -102.35 25.45
C GLY A 6 34.99 -101.24 24.49
N ASN A 7 35.00 -99.98 24.93
CA ASN A 7 34.51 -98.80 24.21
C ASN A 7 34.96 -98.72 22.75
N LEU A 8 34.15 -99.25 21.82
CA LEU A 8 34.26 -98.86 20.42
C LEU A 8 33.40 -97.61 20.24
N ALA A 9 34.01 -96.45 20.49
CA ALA A 9 33.41 -95.16 20.18
C ALA A 9 33.31 -95.04 18.66
N VAL A 10 32.27 -95.63 18.08
CA VAL A 10 31.83 -95.32 16.72
C VAL A 10 31.29 -93.90 16.78
N LYS A 11 32.15 -92.93 16.48
CA LYS A 11 31.73 -91.55 16.25
C LYS A 11 30.71 -91.59 15.10
N PRO A 12 29.45 -91.15 15.30
CA PRO A 12 28.57 -90.95 14.17
C PRO A 12 29.26 -89.96 13.24
N LYS A 13 29.53 -90.36 12.00
CA LYS A 13 29.95 -89.42 10.95
C LYS A 13 28.90 -88.30 10.97
N PRO A 14 29.28 -87.03 11.17
CA PRO A 14 28.30 -85.96 11.09
C PRO A 14 27.66 -86.08 9.72
N ALA A 15 26.32 -86.17 9.70
CA ALA A 15 25.57 -86.08 8.46
C ALA A 15 26.12 -84.86 7.73
N GLU A 16 26.76 -85.12 6.59
CA GLU A 16 27.25 -84.08 5.70
C GLU A 16 26.05 -83.18 5.45
N ARG A 17 26.07 -82.01 6.06
CA ARG A 17 25.01 -81.03 5.89
C ARG A 17 25.11 -80.66 4.43
N VAL A 18 24.25 -81.30 3.63
CA VAL A 18 23.96 -80.91 2.26
C VAL A 18 23.93 -79.40 2.30
N SER A 19 24.89 -78.79 1.61
CA SER A 19 24.99 -77.35 1.55
C SER A 19 23.59 -76.84 1.22
N PRO A 20 23.02 -75.92 2.02
CA PRO A 20 21.79 -75.27 1.57
C PRO A 20 22.21 -74.59 0.28
N GLY A 21 21.73 -75.14 -0.84
CA GLY A 21 22.01 -74.66 -2.18
C GLY A 21 21.89 -73.15 -2.20
N TYR A 22 22.82 -72.52 -2.93
CA TYR A 22 22.92 -71.10 -3.17
C TYR A 22 21.59 -70.37 -2.93
N ARG A 23 21.44 -69.78 -1.73
CA ARG A 23 20.32 -68.91 -1.43
C ARG A 23 20.63 -67.59 -2.10
N GLU A 24 19.90 -67.30 -3.17
CA GLU A 24 19.87 -65.98 -3.77
C GLU A 24 19.46 -64.98 -2.70
N GLN A 25 20.44 -64.30 -2.10
CA GLN A 25 20.20 -63.20 -1.19
C GLN A 25 19.81 -62.01 -2.06
N THR A 26 18.51 -61.80 -2.22
CA THR A 26 17.99 -60.60 -2.87
C THR A 26 18.43 -59.40 -2.03
N LYS A 27 19.41 -58.65 -2.54
CA LYS A 27 19.87 -57.40 -1.95
C LYS A 27 18.66 -56.47 -1.85
N VAL A 28 18.15 -56.27 -0.63
CA VAL A 28 17.09 -55.30 -0.37
C VAL A 28 17.70 -53.93 -0.59
N VAL A 29 17.52 -53.38 -1.80
CA VAL A 29 17.91 -52.01 -2.09
C VAL A 29 16.87 -51.12 -1.42
N THR A 30 17.15 -50.70 -0.19
CA THR A 30 16.40 -49.66 0.49
C THR A 30 16.53 -48.39 -0.36
N ARG A 31 15.51 -48.10 -1.17
CA ARG A 31 15.42 -46.81 -1.86
C ARG A 31 15.36 -45.73 -0.78
N ARG A 32 16.15 -44.64 -0.96
CA ARG A 32 16.07 -43.47 -0.09
C ARG A 32 14.61 -43.04 -0.01
N THR A 33 14.03 -43.12 1.18
CA THR A 33 12.69 -42.61 1.47
C THR A 33 12.72 -41.11 1.26
N PHE A 34 12.14 -40.68 0.15
CA PHE A 34 11.79 -39.30 -0.11
C PHE A 34 10.85 -38.85 1.00
N ILE A 35 11.21 -37.73 1.64
CA ILE A 35 10.38 -37.05 2.65
C ILE A 35 8.96 -36.88 2.08
N PRO A 36 7.91 -37.25 2.82
CA PRO A 36 6.54 -37.23 2.32
C PRO A 36 6.19 -35.86 1.76
N MET A 37 5.51 -35.85 0.60
CA MET A 37 5.19 -34.66 -0.18
C MET A 37 4.59 -33.51 0.68
N LYS A 38 3.80 -33.88 1.69
CA LYS A 38 3.14 -32.94 2.62
C LYS A 38 4.12 -32.09 3.42
N GLU A 39 5.18 -32.68 3.96
CA GLU A 39 6.18 -31.94 4.73
C GLU A 39 6.94 -30.96 3.84
N LYS A 40 7.29 -31.37 2.62
CA LYS A 40 7.99 -30.52 1.64
C LYS A 40 7.18 -29.28 1.24
N MET A 41 5.86 -29.42 1.13
CA MET A 41 4.96 -28.30 0.81
C MET A 41 4.82 -27.32 1.98
N LEU A 42 4.76 -27.81 3.23
CA LEU A 42 4.75 -26.96 4.41
C LEU A 42 6.03 -26.13 4.53
N TYR A 43 7.19 -26.73 4.28
CA TYR A 43 8.46 -25.98 4.27
C TYR A 43 8.46 -24.87 3.22
N LEU A 44 8.04 -25.15 1.98
CA LEU A 44 7.95 -24.13 0.94
C LEU A 44 6.98 -22.99 1.31
N LEU A 45 5.84 -23.31 1.93
CA LEU A 45 4.88 -22.31 2.38
C LEU A 45 5.48 -21.43 3.48
N THR A 46 6.19 -21.99 4.46
CA THR A 46 6.83 -21.19 5.52
C THR A 46 7.89 -20.23 4.97
N VAL A 47 8.68 -20.69 3.99
CA VAL A 47 9.66 -19.83 3.30
C VAL A 47 8.94 -18.71 2.55
N LEU A 48 7.85 -19.02 1.85
CA LEU A 48 7.06 -18.02 1.13
C LEU A 48 6.47 -16.97 2.07
N VAL A 49 5.91 -17.40 3.19
CA VAL A 49 5.38 -16.49 4.23
C VAL A 49 6.49 -15.60 4.79
N CYS A 50 7.67 -16.16 5.07
CA CYS A 50 8.81 -15.39 5.56
C CYS A 50 9.25 -14.30 4.56
N VAL A 51 9.38 -14.66 3.28
CA VAL A 51 9.74 -13.73 2.21
C VAL A 51 8.65 -12.67 2.01
N ALA A 52 7.38 -13.06 2.09
CA ALA A 52 6.25 -12.14 1.97
C ALA A 52 6.23 -11.12 3.13
N VAL A 53 6.50 -11.55 4.36
CA VAL A 53 6.60 -10.62 5.50
C VAL A 53 7.78 -9.67 5.32
N ALA A 54 8.95 -10.18 4.92
CA ALA A 54 10.12 -9.35 4.67
C ALA A 54 9.88 -8.29 3.57
N SER A 55 9.25 -8.67 2.46
CA SER A 55 8.93 -7.75 1.38
C SER A 55 7.90 -6.70 1.80
N LEU A 56 6.88 -7.08 2.58
CA LEU A 56 5.88 -6.16 3.12
C LEU A 56 6.53 -5.11 4.02
N VAL A 57 7.46 -5.54 4.88
CA VAL A 57 8.19 -4.63 5.77
C VAL A 57 9.00 -3.62 4.95
N ILE A 58 9.78 -4.08 3.96
CA ILE A 58 10.56 -3.19 3.08
C ILE A 58 9.65 -2.20 2.35
N TRP A 59 8.53 -2.67 1.80
CA TRP A 59 7.55 -1.82 1.12
C TRP A 59 7.00 -0.73 2.04
N ARG A 60 6.64 -1.08 3.28
CA ARG A 60 6.12 -0.12 4.27
C ARG A 60 7.16 0.94 4.62
N TYR A 61 8.43 0.57 4.75
CA TYR A 61 9.50 1.52 4.98
C TYR A 61 9.67 2.50 3.81
N ALA A 62 9.64 2.01 2.57
CA ALA A 62 9.73 2.87 1.39
C ALA A 62 8.58 3.89 1.34
N GLN A 63 7.34 3.47 1.64
CA GLN A 63 6.17 4.37 1.70
C GLN A 63 6.31 5.44 2.79
N ILE A 64 6.83 5.09 3.97
CA ILE A 64 7.07 6.06 5.06
C ILE A 64 8.05 7.15 4.61
N TYR A 65 9.10 6.78 3.86
CA TYR A 65 10.09 7.74 3.37
C TYR A 65 9.48 8.72 2.38
N ASP A 66 8.69 8.23 1.44
CA ASP A 66 8.05 9.07 0.42
C ASP A 66 7.05 10.04 1.05
N LEU A 67 6.25 9.55 2.01
CA LEU A 67 5.31 10.37 2.77
C LEU A 67 6.00 11.47 3.58
N ASN A 68 7.14 11.17 4.21
CA ASN A 68 7.89 12.17 4.98
C ASN A 68 8.43 13.27 4.08
N LYS A 69 8.97 12.90 2.91
CA LYS A 69 9.45 13.88 1.93
C LYS A 69 8.32 14.76 1.40
N GLN A 70 7.19 14.15 1.04
CA GLN A 70 6.01 14.89 0.59
C GLN A 70 5.48 15.83 1.68
N SER A 71 5.51 15.42 2.95
CA SER A 71 5.13 16.28 4.08
C SER A 71 6.05 17.50 4.20
N GLN A 72 7.37 17.34 4.02
CA GLN A 72 8.31 18.46 4.05
C GLN A 72 8.07 19.45 2.89
N GLU A 73 7.86 18.94 1.68
CA GLU A 73 7.55 19.77 0.51
C GLU A 73 6.23 20.52 0.73
N MET A 74 5.17 19.83 1.16
CA MET A 74 3.87 20.43 1.48
C MET A 74 4.00 21.52 2.55
N ASN A 75 4.76 21.27 3.63
CA ASN A 75 5.03 22.25 4.68
C ASN A 75 5.78 23.48 4.16
N SER A 76 6.65 23.32 3.17
CA SER A 76 7.34 24.45 2.54
C SER A 76 6.38 25.30 1.71
N VAL A 77 5.47 24.67 0.97
CA VAL A 77 4.45 25.34 0.15
C VAL A 77 3.46 26.09 1.04
N ILE A 78 2.98 25.45 2.11
CA ILE A 78 2.08 26.07 3.10
C ILE A 78 2.73 27.32 3.70
N ARG A 79 4.02 27.26 4.05
CA ARG A 79 4.76 28.41 4.58
C ARG A 79 4.85 29.56 3.57
N LYS A 80 5.16 29.26 2.30
CA LYS A 80 5.18 30.27 1.23
C LYS A 80 3.82 30.94 1.06
N ASN A 81 2.76 30.14 0.95
CA ASN A 81 1.39 30.64 0.78
C ASN A 81 0.96 31.50 1.97
N LYS A 82 1.28 31.08 3.21
CA LYS A 82 0.97 31.88 4.40
C LYS A 82 1.67 33.24 4.40
N LEU A 83 2.93 33.29 3.95
CA LEU A 83 3.65 34.56 3.79
C LEU A 83 3.03 35.44 2.72
N GLU A 84 2.60 34.87 1.60
CA GLU A 84 1.92 35.62 0.54
C GLU A 84 0.57 36.18 1.01
N ILE A 85 -0.23 35.36 1.71
CA ILE A 85 -1.49 35.80 2.33
C ILE A 85 -1.23 36.95 3.30
N SER A 86 -0.25 36.79 4.19
CA SER A 86 0.10 37.84 5.16
C SER A 86 0.53 39.14 4.46
N LYS A 87 1.31 39.05 3.37
CA LYS A 87 1.69 40.22 2.56
C LYS A 87 0.48 40.87 1.90
N LEU A 88 -0.46 40.09 1.38
CA LEU A 88 -1.68 40.60 0.76
C LEU A 88 -2.60 41.26 1.79
N GLU A 89 -2.72 40.69 2.98
CA GLU A 89 -3.47 41.28 4.09
C GLU A 89 -2.87 42.63 4.51
N LEU A 90 -1.54 42.70 4.66
CA LEU A 90 -0.84 43.96 4.93
C LEU A 90 -1.11 44.99 3.83
N LYS A 91 -0.93 44.62 2.55
CA LYS A 91 -1.21 45.51 1.42
C LYS A 91 -2.65 46.00 1.43
N LYS A 92 -3.62 45.13 1.73
CA LYS A 92 -5.03 45.49 1.84
C LYS A 92 -5.26 46.49 2.97
N GLN A 93 -4.62 46.29 4.12
CA GLN A 93 -4.74 47.20 5.25
C GLN A 93 -4.10 48.56 4.95
N THR A 94 -2.88 48.58 4.41
CA THR A 94 -2.22 49.83 4.00
C THR A 94 -3.04 50.56 2.94
N LEU A 95 -3.66 49.83 2.01
CA LEU A 95 -4.51 50.43 0.98
C LEU A 95 -5.77 51.04 1.61
N LYS A 96 -6.41 50.37 2.57
CA LYS A 96 -7.56 50.92 3.29
C LYS A 96 -7.24 52.21 4.05
N GLU A 97 -6.06 52.28 4.66
CA GLU A 97 -5.63 53.46 5.42
C GLU A 97 -5.27 54.61 4.46
N THR A 98 -4.55 54.31 3.38
CA THR A 98 -4.08 55.32 2.41
C THR A 98 -5.15 55.79 1.42
N ILE A 99 -6.24 55.05 1.21
CA ILE A 99 -7.24 55.40 0.18
C ILE A 99 -7.95 56.72 0.50
N VAL A 100 -8.27 56.97 1.78
CA VAL A 100 -8.94 58.19 2.21
C VAL A 100 -8.01 59.39 2.06
N GLU A 101 -6.76 59.26 2.50
CA GLU A 101 -5.77 60.33 2.39
C GLU A 101 -5.42 60.66 0.93
N THR A 102 -5.25 59.64 0.09
CA THR A 102 -4.95 59.82 -1.34
C THR A 102 -6.15 60.43 -2.06
N ALA A 103 -7.37 59.99 -1.76
CA ALA A 103 -8.59 60.55 -2.36
C ALA A 103 -8.77 62.04 -2.01
N ILE A 104 -8.51 62.44 -0.76
CA ILE A 104 -8.56 63.85 -0.34
C ILE A 104 -7.50 64.68 -1.08
N LYS A 105 -6.27 64.15 -1.23
CA LYS A 105 -5.19 64.82 -1.98
C LYS A 105 -5.54 65.02 -3.45
N GLU A 106 -6.23 64.08 -4.07
CA GLU A 106 -6.68 64.18 -5.47
C GLU A 106 -7.98 64.99 -5.64
N GLY A 107 -8.50 65.60 -4.56
CA GLY A 107 -9.64 66.53 -4.62
C GLY A 107 -11.01 65.84 -4.52
N TYR A 108 -11.06 64.55 -4.16
CA TYR A 108 -12.30 63.84 -3.91
C TYR A 108 -12.81 64.11 -2.49
N VAL A 109 -14.13 64.17 -2.32
CA VAL A 109 -14.80 64.50 -1.05
C VAL A 109 -15.54 63.27 -0.53
N LEU A 110 -15.39 62.95 0.76
CA LEU A 110 -16.13 61.84 1.36
C LEU A 110 -17.63 62.16 1.37
N PRO A 111 -18.50 61.23 0.91
CA PRO A 111 -19.94 61.40 1.03
C PRO A 111 -20.32 61.49 2.52
N LEU A 112 -21.11 62.51 2.87
CA LEU A 112 -21.74 62.59 4.19
C LEU A 112 -22.70 61.40 4.34
N GLU A 113 -22.78 60.78 5.53
CA GLU A 113 -23.48 59.51 5.85
C GLU A 113 -24.95 59.38 5.36
N GLN A 114 -25.55 60.43 4.79
CA GLN A 114 -26.95 60.48 4.37
C GLN A 114 -27.16 60.89 2.90
N SER A 115 -26.11 61.01 2.06
CA SER A 115 -26.31 61.30 0.63
C SER A 115 -26.48 60.02 -0.20
N ILE A 116 -27.69 59.84 -0.73
CA ILE A 116 -28.00 58.77 -1.69
C ILE A 116 -27.35 59.16 -3.03
N ILE A 117 -26.29 58.44 -3.42
CA ILE A 117 -25.63 58.64 -4.70
C ILE A 117 -26.49 58.00 -5.80
N HIS A 118 -27.14 58.82 -6.63
CA HIS A 118 -27.88 58.35 -7.80
C HIS A 118 -26.92 58.11 -8.96
N VAL A 119 -26.62 56.85 -9.26
CA VAL A 119 -25.87 56.48 -10.47
C VAL A 119 -26.86 56.25 -11.61
N PRO A 120 -26.86 57.07 -12.68
CA PRO A 120 -27.70 56.82 -13.83
C PRO A 120 -27.21 55.56 -14.55
N ARG A 121 -28.10 54.59 -14.75
CA ARG A 121 -27.83 53.43 -15.60
C ARG A 121 -27.71 53.91 -17.04
N VAL A 122 -26.48 54.08 -17.52
CA VAL A 122 -26.24 54.24 -18.96
C VAL A 122 -26.70 52.94 -19.62
N ALA A 123 -27.77 53.04 -20.40
CA ALA A 123 -28.25 51.94 -21.24
C ALA A 123 -27.18 51.68 -22.31
N VAL A 124 -26.29 50.74 -22.01
CA VAL A 124 -25.45 50.12 -23.02
C VAL A 124 -26.41 49.32 -23.90
N SER A 125 -26.72 49.85 -25.09
CA SER A 125 -27.36 49.12 -26.16
C SER A 125 -26.47 47.95 -26.54
N THR A 126 -26.77 46.78 -25.99
CA THR A 126 -26.27 45.51 -26.50
C THR A 126 -27.50 44.74 -26.97
N GLU A 127 -27.67 44.72 -28.28
CA GLU A 127 -28.51 43.74 -28.96
C GLU A 127 -28.03 42.35 -28.52
N VAL A 128 -28.84 41.67 -27.71
CA VAL A 128 -28.64 40.26 -27.37
C VAL A 128 -29.55 39.45 -28.30
N PRO A 129 -29.01 38.50 -29.09
CA PRO A 129 -29.81 37.61 -29.90
C PRO A 129 -30.70 36.73 -29.03
N LYS A 130 -31.96 36.67 -29.41
CA LYS A 130 -33.05 35.83 -28.92
C LYS A 130 -32.59 34.40 -28.60
N ALA A 131 -32.73 34.00 -27.33
CA ALA A 131 -32.75 32.61 -26.90
C ALA A 131 -34.03 32.36 -26.09
N GLU A 132 -34.84 31.46 -26.63
CA GLU A 132 -36.16 31.02 -26.20
C GLU A 132 -36.12 30.33 -24.82
N THR A 133 -37.01 30.76 -23.94
CA THR A 133 -37.32 30.15 -22.64
C THR A 133 -38.22 28.93 -22.84
N PRO A 134 -37.99 27.78 -22.19
CA PRO A 134 -39.06 26.85 -21.89
C PRO A 134 -39.70 27.24 -20.54
N GLU A 135 -40.96 27.69 -20.59
CA GLU A 135 -41.82 27.87 -19.43
C GLU A 135 -42.18 26.51 -18.81
N LEU A 136 -41.96 26.39 -17.50
CA LEU A 136 -42.44 25.28 -16.68
C LEU A 136 -43.83 25.65 -16.15
N ASP A 137 -44.86 25.16 -16.83
CA ASP A 137 -46.25 25.40 -16.49
C ASP A 137 -46.68 24.50 -15.32
N THR A 138 -47.25 25.12 -14.29
CA THR A 138 -47.78 24.47 -13.09
C THR A 138 -49.26 24.15 -13.34
N LYS A 139 -49.62 22.87 -13.49
CA LYS A 139 -51.02 22.40 -13.49
C LYS A 139 -51.19 21.24 -12.50
N GLN A 140 -51.86 21.54 -11.38
CA GLN A 140 -52.61 20.56 -10.60
C GLN A 140 -53.85 20.12 -11.41
N LYS A 141 -54.03 18.81 -11.62
CA LYS A 141 -55.19 18.00 -11.19
C LYS A 141 -55.01 16.54 -11.59
#